data_AF-A0A5C7RSW9-F1
#
_entry.id   AF-A0A5C7RSW9-F1
#
_cell.length_a   1.000
_cell.length_b   1.000
_cell.length_c   1.000
_cell.angle_alpha   90.00
_cell.angle_beta   90.00
_cell.angle_gamma   90.00
#
_symmetry.space_group_name_H-M   'P 1'
#
loop_
_entity.id
_entity.type
_entity.pdbx_description
1 polymer ?
#
loop_
_entity_poly.entity_id
_entity_poly.type
_entity_poly.pdbx_seq_one_letter_code
_entity_poly.pdbx_strand_id
1 'polypeptide(L)'
;MNPPPIDMCDSTLAVPPESAPKSTLDAALTPMVLGVPDLDALGAHIGARFRPRRMARSRVLWLNRRWFFERGCDLTSPDTRAALEAWLLSNYAAIVQGDWDPETAYAEGEAELCADRYGAPGGAPNGGSGRCGFAGAFNAKGIGRTPLVSADADWYHSHGCLWVEEAMREAIAAEVADAELPHGATPVVAILDPGMRIHGPPTGIGGVRRAILIRPNFVRLAHFERSIRFGKGGYSRSEQYLDALRTEEAVDALRAHLAGERDLGLPIRSVPEIFARIAEQTGSGWSQRLFHGGLFSSNIAVDGQLVDFGNFRALPDWRRHVCGGRGAAFGAEIGNFRVVLHSLNFYFRRYGRSALAFDTNAMCDEMGEVAVRAFVTETLAGLGLLRYAGASFMEDAERLLVGAFFAMQSQSVRNLRQAPTLWRSVWSGWDAAASDAAPDRVSSLPGSAQIASLGRLLRQSLPAAEHAHVREQSLP
;
A
#
# COMPACT_ATOMS: atom_id res chain seq x y z
N MET A 1 40.15 -23.92 22.78
CA MET A 1 39.56 -24.88 21.83
C MET A 1 38.72 -24.08 20.86
N ASN A 2 39.28 -23.80 19.67
CA ASN A 2 38.58 -23.13 18.58
C ASN A 2 37.87 -24.19 17.73
N PRO A 3 36.65 -23.93 17.23
CA PRO A 3 35.99 -24.85 16.30
C PRO A 3 36.76 -24.89 14.96
N PRO A 4 36.71 -26.02 14.23
CA PRO A 4 37.42 -26.16 12.96
C PRO A 4 36.76 -25.33 11.85
N PRO A 5 37.51 -24.98 10.79
CA PRO A 5 36.96 -24.23 9.66
C PRO A 5 35.99 -25.11 8.88
N ILE A 6 34.81 -24.56 8.58
CA ILE A 6 33.84 -25.18 7.69
C ILE A 6 34.35 -24.97 6.27
N ASP A 7 34.69 -26.08 5.63
CA ASP A 7 35.04 -26.17 4.22
C ASP A 7 33.79 -25.88 3.37
N MET A 8 33.77 -24.73 2.70
CA MET A 8 32.69 -24.31 1.79
C MET A 8 33.19 -24.40 0.34
N CYS A 9 33.49 -25.62 -0.08
CA CYS A 9 33.76 -25.97 -1.48
C CYS A 9 32.83 -27.12 -1.88
N ASP A 10 31.58 -26.78 -2.22
CA ASP A 10 30.84 -27.46 -3.29
C ASP A 10 29.63 -26.61 -3.69
N SER A 11 29.88 -25.57 -4.50
CA SER A 11 28.83 -24.90 -5.27
C SER A 11 28.82 -25.53 -6.66
N THR A 12 28.08 -26.61 -6.82
CA THR A 12 27.60 -27.03 -8.15
C THR A 12 26.81 -25.85 -8.72
N LEU A 13 27.43 -25.14 -9.66
CA LEU A 13 26.78 -24.14 -10.51
C LEU A 13 25.62 -24.83 -11.21
N ALA A 14 24.40 -24.53 -10.77
CA ALA A 14 23.21 -24.89 -11.53
C ALA A 14 23.26 -24.12 -12.84
N VAL A 15 23.58 -24.83 -13.92
CA VAL A 15 23.28 -24.39 -15.29
C VAL A 15 21.78 -24.09 -15.34
N PRO A 16 21.34 -22.93 -15.88
CA PRO A 16 19.92 -22.63 -15.97
C PRO A 16 19.23 -23.75 -16.74
N PRO A 17 18.09 -24.28 -16.25
CA PRO A 17 17.36 -25.31 -16.96
C PRO A 17 17.00 -24.80 -18.36
N GLU A 18 17.16 -25.68 -19.36
CA GLU A 18 16.58 -25.46 -20.69
C GLU A 18 15.13 -25.00 -20.55
N SER A 19 14.78 -23.96 -21.30
CA SER A 19 13.48 -23.30 -21.25
C SER A 19 12.35 -24.32 -21.28
N ALA A 20 11.51 -24.34 -20.24
CA ALA A 20 10.25 -25.06 -20.26
C ALA A 20 9.49 -24.73 -21.56
N PRO A 21 8.78 -25.69 -22.18
CA PRO A 21 8.10 -25.45 -23.45
C PRO A 21 7.13 -24.27 -23.31
N LYS A 22 7.35 -23.23 -24.14
CA LYS A 22 6.60 -21.95 -24.18
C LYS A 22 5.09 -22.13 -24.02
N SER A 23 4.52 -23.19 -24.60
CA SER A 23 3.08 -23.48 -24.57
C SER A 23 2.49 -23.67 -23.17
N THR A 24 3.26 -24.18 -22.20
CA THR A 24 2.77 -24.45 -20.83
C THR A 24 2.78 -23.18 -19.98
N LEU A 25 3.75 -22.31 -20.21
CA LEU A 25 3.87 -21.03 -19.51
C LEU A 25 2.88 -20.00 -20.08
N ASP A 26 2.67 -19.94 -21.40
CA ASP A 26 1.70 -19.02 -22.02
C ASP A 26 0.26 -19.31 -21.54
N ALA A 27 -0.09 -20.59 -21.37
CA ALA A 27 -1.36 -21.02 -20.78
C ALA A 27 -1.48 -20.65 -19.28
N ALA A 28 -0.37 -20.68 -18.53
CA ALA A 28 -0.33 -20.31 -17.11
C ALA A 28 -0.27 -18.79 -16.87
N LEU A 29 0.31 -18.02 -17.80
CA LEU A 29 0.46 -16.57 -17.72
C LEU A 29 -0.86 -15.84 -18.06
N THR A 30 -1.70 -16.42 -18.94
CA THR A 30 -2.94 -15.77 -19.37
C THR A 30 -3.90 -15.48 -18.20
N PRO A 31 -4.18 -16.44 -17.29
CA PRO A 31 -4.94 -16.14 -16.07
C PRO A 31 -4.28 -15.12 -15.14
N MET A 32 -2.94 -15.06 -15.13
CA MET A 32 -2.20 -14.17 -14.22
C MET A 32 -2.32 -12.69 -14.57
N VAL A 33 -2.58 -12.37 -15.84
CA VAL A 33 -2.74 -10.99 -16.34
C VAL A 33 -4.20 -10.54 -16.39
N LEU A 34 -5.15 -11.46 -16.19
CA LEU A 34 -6.57 -11.13 -16.21
C LEU A 34 -6.92 -10.20 -15.04
N GLY A 35 -7.58 -9.08 -15.35
CA GLY A 35 -7.96 -8.07 -14.37
C GLY A 35 -6.79 -7.25 -13.81
N VAL A 36 -5.59 -7.38 -14.37
CA VAL A 36 -4.47 -6.49 -14.05
C VAL A 36 -4.55 -5.26 -14.96
N PRO A 37 -4.59 -4.03 -14.42
CA PRO A 37 -4.66 -2.83 -15.24
C PRO A 37 -3.50 -2.71 -16.23
N ASP A 38 -3.85 -2.38 -17.48
CA ASP A 38 -2.88 -2.00 -18.49
C ASP A 38 -2.54 -0.52 -18.33
N LEU A 39 -1.30 -0.21 -17.90
CA LEU A 39 -0.88 1.18 -17.74
C LEU A 39 -0.82 1.91 -19.08
N ASP A 40 -0.52 1.23 -20.18
CA ASP A 40 -0.46 1.86 -21.51
C ASP A 40 -1.85 2.31 -21.98
N ALA A 41 -2.93 1.72 -21.45
CA ALA A 41 -4.31 2.15 -21.71
C ALA A 41 -4.65 3.54 -21.12
N LEU A 42 -3.82 4.07 -20.21
CA LEU A 42 -3.94 5.44 -19.71
C LEU A 42 -3.49 6.50 -20.72
N GLY A 43 -2.64 6.16 -21.68
CA GLY A 43 -2.14 7.12 -22.66
C GLY A 43 -0.74 6.85 -23.16
N ALA A 44 -0.44 7.34 -24.36
CA ALA A 44 0.85 7.14 -25.02
C ALA A 44 2.04 7.73 -24.24
N HIS A 45 1.78 8.72 -23.37
CA HIS A 45 2.82 9.41 -22.62
C HIS A 45 2.98 8.92 -21.17
N ILE A 46 2.31 7.84 -20.77
CA ILE A 46 2.38 7.30 -19.40
C ILE A 46 3.78 6.80 -19.03
N GLY A 47 4.49 6.17 -19.97
CA GLY A 47 5.78 5.52 -19.72
C GLY A 47 6.98 6.38 -20.15
N ALA A 48 8.01 6.41 -19.32
CA ALA A 48 9.37 6.81 -19.69
C ALA A 48 10.22 5.56 -19.88
N ARG A 49 10.56 5.22 -21.13
CA ARG A 49 11.37 4.04 -21.48
C ARG A 49 12.82 4.21 -21.01
N PHE A 50 13.41 3.13 -20.50
CA PHE A 50 14.83 3.04 -20.16
C PHE A 50 15.31 1.59 -20.21
N ARG A 51 16.63 1.41 -20.20
CA ARG A 51 17.27 0.11 -20.41
C ARG A 51 18.18 -0.27 -19.24
N PRO A 52 17.64 -0.97 -18.22
CA PRO A 52 18.47 -1.53 -17.15
C PRO A 52 19.28 -2.73 -17.67
N ARG A 53 20.43 -2.98 -17.05
CA ARG A 53 21.31 -4.10 -17.38
C ARG A 53 20.88 -5.36 -16.66
N ARG A 54 21.02 -6.50 -17.34
CA ARG A 54 20.66 -7.81 -16.78
C ARG A 54 21.63 -8.25 -15.69
N MET A 55 21.14 -9.00 -14.71
CA MET A 55 21.92 -9.45 -13.56
C MET A 55 22.53 -10.83 -13.76
N ALA A 56 23.85 -10.96 -13.52
CA ALA A 56 24.59 -12.22 -13.73
C ALA A 56 24.28 -13.31 -12.70
N ARG A 57 23.85 -12.95 -11.50
CA ARG A 57 23.70 -13.88 -10.36
C ARG A 57 22.34 -13.74 -9.68
N SER A 58 21.31 -13.48 -10.46
CA SER A 58 19.96 -13.28 -9.94
C SER A 58 19.27 -14.60 -9.57
N ARG A 59 18.42 -14.55 -8.55
CA ARG A 59 17.60 -15.68 -8.10
C ARG A 59 16.28 -15.22 -7.49
N VAL A 60 15.28 -16.08 -7.51
CA VAL A 60 14.02 -15.85 -6.81
C VAL A 60 14.20 -16.14 -5.32
N LEU A 61 13.82 -15.20 -4.45
CA LEU A 61 13.84 -15.39 -2.99
C LEU A 61 12.52 -15.88 -2.44
N TRP A 62 11.43 -15.39 -3.01
CA TRP A 62 10.09 -15.66 -2.50
C TRP A 62 9.07 -15.51 -3.62
N LEU A 63 8.00 -16.32 -3.54
CA LEU A 63 6.83 -16.29 -4.42
C LEU A 63 5.57 -16.31 -3.56
N ASN A 64 4.57 -15.52 -3.95
CA ASN A 64 3.26 -15.50 -3.33
C ASN A 64 2.40 -16.68 -3.81
N ARG A 65 2.56 -17.85 -3.18
CA ARG A 65 1.86 -19.07 -3.59
C ARG A 65 0.34 -18.93 -3.61
N ARG A 66 -0.24 -18.20 -2.65
CA ARG A 66 -1.69 -17.94 -2.59
C ARG A 66 -2.16 -17.21 -3.83
N TRP A 67 -1.53 -16.08 -4.15
CA TRP A 67 -1.88 -15.26 -5.31
C TRP A 67 -1.80 -16.03 -6.64
N PHE A 68 -0.75 -16.84 -6.83
CA PHE A 68 -0.59 -17.67 -8.03
C PHE A 68 -1.67 -18.77 -8.09
N PHE A 69 -1.94 -19.44 -6.98
CA PHE A 69 -2.94 -20.51 -6.91
C PHE A 69 -4.36 -20.01 -7.22
N GLU A 70 -4.75 -18.86 -6.66
CA GLU A 70 -6.04 -18.21 -6.93
C GLU A 70 -6.23 -17.83 -8.41
N ARG A 71 -5.12 -17.71 -9.15
CA ARG A 71 -5.09 -17.47 -10.60
C ARG A 71 -4.83 -18.73 -11.42
N GLY A 72 -5.00 -19.91 -10.82
CA GLY A 72 -4.85 -21.19 -11.52
C GLY A 72 -3.41 -21.60 -11.82
N CYS A 73 -2.41 -20.96 -11.20
CA CYS A 73 -1.01 -21.33 -11.33
C CYS A 73 -0.56 -22.13 -10.09
N ASP A 74 -0.51 -23.46 -10.23
CA ASP A 74 -0.11 -24.36 -9.14
C ASP A 74 1.42 -24.45 -9.03
N LEU A 75 1.97 -23.81 -7.99
CA LEU A 75 3.41 -23.80 -7.69
C LEU A 75 3.89 -25.02 -6.89
N THR A 76 3.03 -26.00 -6.63
CA THR A 76 3.44 -27.30 -6.07
C THR A 76 4.11 -28.17 -7.13
N SER A 77 3.78 -27.96 -8.41
CA SER A 77 4.48 -28.54 -9.56
C SER A 77 5.89 -27.93 -9.70
N PRO A 78 6.97 -28.74 -9.58
CA PRO A 78 8.34 -28.25 -9.73
C PRO A 78 8.61 -27.61 -11.09
N ASP A 79 8.05 -28.17 -12.16
CA ASP A 79 8.25 -27.66 -13.52
C ASP A 79 7.56 -26.32 -13.74
N THR A 80 6.32 -26.18 -13.26
CA THR A 80 5.57 -24.91 -13.31
C THR A 80 6.30 -23.84 -12.53
N ARG A 81 6.78 -24.18 -11.33
CA ARG A 81 7.55 -23.28 -10.50
C ARG A 81 8.86 -22.87 -11.18
N ALA A 82 9.63 -23.81 -11.71
CA ALA A 82 10.89 -23.51 -12.40
C ALA A 82 10.68 -22.63 -13.63
N ALA A 83 9.62 -22.89 -14.42
CA ALA A 83 9.25 -22.08 -15.57
C ALA A 83 8.89 -20.64 -15.17
N LEU A 84 8.10 -20.46 -14.10
CA LEU A 84 7.74 -19.14 -13.58
C LEU A 84 8.97 -18.39 -13.04
N GLU A 85 9.82 -19.06 -12.25
CA GLU A 85 11.04 -18.45 -11.72
C GLU A 85 11.97 -17.98 -12.87
N ALA A 86 12.15 -18.82 -13.90
CA ALA A 86 12.92 -18.46 -15.09
C ALA A 86 12.31 -17.26 -15.84
N TRP A 87 10.98 -17.22 -15.98
CA TRP A 87 10.28 -16.10 -16.62
C TRP A 87 10.45 -14.79 -15.83
N LEU A 88 10.29 -14.83 -14.50
CA LEU A 88 10.48 -13.66 -13.64
C LEU A 88 11.90 -13.11 -13.74
N LEU A 89 12.91 -13.98 -13.70
CA LEU A 89 14.31 -13.58 -13.84
C LEU A 89 14.60 -13.01 -15.23
N SER A 90 14.09 -13.65 -16.28
CA SER A 90 14.28 -13.19 -17.67
C SER A 90 13.61 -11.83 -17.96
N ASN A 91 12.53 -11.47 -17.27
CA ASN A 91 11.82 -10.22 -17.53
C ASN A 91 12.19 -9.10 -16.56
N TYR A 92 12.49 -9.42 -15.30
CA TYR A 92 12.59 -8.41 -14.25
C TYR A 92 13.89 -8.44 -13.44
N ALA A 93 14.80 -9.40 -13.64
CA ALA A 93 16.11 -9.37 -12.99
C ALA A 93 17.10 -8.45 -13.73
N ALA A 94 16.75 -7.16 -13.77
CA ALA A 94 17.56 -6.10 -14.37
C ALA A 94 17.55 -4.85 -13.49
N ILE A 95 18.68 -4.14 -13.44
CA ILE A 95 18.81 -2.89 -12.68
C ILE A 95 19.51 -1.80 -13.51
N VAL A 96 19.21 -0.54 -13.20
CA VAL A 96 19.97 0.61 -13.69
C VAL A 96 21.30 0.64 -12.96
N GLN A 97 22.39 0.71 -13.73
CA GLN A 97 23.73 0.71 -13.19
C GLN A 97 23.97 1.95 -12.31
N GLY A 98 24.32 1.72 -11.05
CA GLY A 98 24.77 2.76 -10.14
C GLY A 98 26.28 3.01 -10.24
N ASP A 99 26.72 4.20 -9.83
CA ASP A 99 28.12 4.64 -9.90
C ASP A 99 29.11 3.71 -9.16
N TRP A 100 28.62 2.98 -8.15
CA TRP A 100 29.42 2.13 -7.27
C TRP A 100 29.18 0.63 -7.49
N ASP A 101 28.40 0.27 -8.52
CA ASP A 101 28.08 -1.13 -8.78
C ASP A 101 29.23 -1.79 -9.59
N PRO A 102 29.74 -2.95 -9.14
CA PRO A 102 30.83 -3.62 -9.84
C PRO A 102 30.34 -4.17 -11.18
N GLU A 103 31.17 -4.01 -12.22
CA GLU A 103 30.86 -4.48 -13.58
C GLU A 103 30.56 -5.99 -13.61
N THR A 104 31.21 -6.77 -12.74
CA THR A 104 31.03 -8.22 -12.60
C THR A 104 29.65 -8.64 -12.08
N ALA A 105 28.82 -7.71 -11.61
CA ALA A 105 27.45 -8.01 -11.21
C ALA A 105 26.49 -8.15 -12.41
N TYR A 106 26.88 -7.62 -13.57
CA TYR A 106 26.03 -7.57 -14.76
C TYR A 106 26.31 -8.73 -15.71
N ALA A 107 25.26 -9.23 -16.34
CA ALA A 107 25.34 -10.11 -17.49
C ALA A 107 25.41 -9.28 -18.79
N GLU A 108 25.65 -9.95 -19.91
CA GLU A 108 25.45 -9.34 -21.22
C GLU A 108 23.96 -9.04 -21.47
N GLY A 109 23.71 -7.89 -22.10
CA GLY A 109 22.38 -7.47 -22.51
C GLY A 109 21.62 -6.59 -21.52
N GLU A 110 20.51 -6.06 -22.02
CA GLU A 110 19.64 -5.13 -21.32
C GLU A 110 18.21 -5.69 -21.29
N ALA A 111 17.40 -5.19 -20.36
CA ALA A 111 15.95 -5.28 -20.43
C ALA A 111 15.38 -3.95 -20.92
N GLU A 112 14.14 -3.96 -21.43
CA GLU A 112 13.41 -2.73 -21.74
C GLU A 112 12.27 -2.59 -20.75
N LEU A 113 12.32 -1.53 -19.94
CA LEU A 113 11.29 -1.21 -18.95
C LEU A 113 10.77 0.21 -19.15
N CYS A 114 9.55 0.46 -18.67
CA CYS A 114 8.95 1.79 -18.61
C CYS A 114 8.81 2.24 -17.16
N ALA A 115 9.24 3.46 -16.83
CA ALA A 115 8.90 4.09 -15.56
C ALA A 115 7.59 4.87 -15.77
N ASP A 116 6.54 4.57 -15.01
CA ASP A 116 5.28 5.28 -15.07
C ASP A 116 5.42 6.71 -14.52
N ARG A 117 4.89 7.66 -15.27
CA ARG A 117 4.83 9.08 -14.92
C ARG A 117 3.58 9.35 -14.11
N TYR A 118 3.74 10.05 -13.00
CA TYR A 118 2.63 10.48 -12.15
C TYR A 118 3.03 11.69 -11.32
N GLY A 119 2.03 12.42 -10.82
CA GLY A 119 2.19 13.62 -10.00
C GLY A 119 2.03 13.37 -8.50
N ALA A 120 1.79 14.46 -7.78
CA ALA A 120 1.32 14.46 -6.41
C ALA A 120 0.79 15.88 -6.09
N PRO A 121 -0.03 16.06 -5.05
CA PRO A 121 -0.50 17.37 -4.66
C PRO A 121 0.66 18.32 -4.35
N GLY A 122 0.58 19.55 -4.85
CA GLY A 122 1.61 20.58 -4.66
C GLY A 122 2.89 20.39 -5.49
N GLY A 123 2.98 19.31 -6.27
CA GLY A 123 4.10 18.99 -7.17
C GLY A 123 5.16 18.14 -6.48
N ALA A 124 5.29 16.88 -6.92
CA ALA A 124 6.41 16.02 -6.56
C ALA A 124 7.71 16.52 -7.20
N PRO A 125 8.87 16.37 -6.53
CA PRO A 125 10.17 16.64 -7.17
C PRO A 125 10.45 15.64 -8.30
N ASN A 126 10.00 14.39 -8.16
CA ASN A 126 10.18 13.32 -9.15
C ASN A 126 9.02 13.32 -10.15
N GLY A 127 9.30 12.89 -11.39
CA GLY A 127 8.33 12.83 -12.49
C GLY A 127 7.41 11.61 -12.48
N GLY A 128 7.49 10.78 -11.44
CA GLY A 128 6.78 9.50 -11.32
C GLY A 128 7.65 8.46 -10.59
N SER A 129 7.60 7.23 -11.08
CA SER A 129 8.31 6.08 -10.50
C SER A 129 9.83 6.27 -10.53
N GLY A 130 10.42 6.70 -9.42
CA GLY A 130 11.85 6.91 -9.29
C GLY A 130 12.69 5.63 -9.17
N ARG A 131 12.04 4.49 -8.86
CA ARG A 131 12.70 3.20 -8.61
C ARG A 131 11.92 1.98 -9.07
N CYS A 132 10.94 2.21 -9.93
CA CYS A 132 10.06 1.18 -10.43
C CYS A 132 10.05 1.20 -11.95
N GLY A 133 10.01 0.03 -12.56
CA GLY A 133 9.86 -0.12 -14.00
C GLY A 133 8.86 -1.23 -14.27
N PHE A 134 7.93 -1.00 -15.19
CA PHE A 134 6.97 -1.99 -15.62
C PHE A 134 7.28 -2.49 -17.03
N ALA A 135 6.87 -3.72 -17.29
CA ALA A 135 6.84 -4.33 -18.61
C ALA A 135 5.67 -5.32 -18.64
N GLY A 136 4.79 -5.19 -19.63
CA GLY A 136 3.52 -5.92 -19.64
C GLY A 136 2.71 -5.62 -18.38
N ALA A 137 2.17 -6.67 -17.75
CA ALA A 137 1.27 -6.58 -16.61
C ALA A 137 1.94 -6.41 -15.24
N PHE A 138 3.26 -6.39 -15.14
CA PHE A 138 3.95 -6.32 -13.83
C PHE A 138 4.94 -5.17 -13.74
N ASN A 139 5.13 -4.72 -12.51
CA ASN A 139 6.02 -3.66 -12.08
C ASN A 139 7.11 -4.25 -11.16
N ALA A 140 8.37 -3.93 -11.47
CA ALA A 140 9.55 -4.26 -10.69
C ALA A 140 10.05 -3.02 -9.93
N LYS A 141 10.05 -3.10 -8.61
CA LYS A 141 10.50 -2.04 -7.68
C LYS A 141 11.87 -2.39 -7.10
N GLY A 142 12.74 -1.39 -6.97
CA GLY A 142 14.12 -1.58 -6.49
C GLY A 142 15.16 -1.77 -7.60
N ILE A 143 14.79 -1.43 -8.83
CA ILE A 143 15.62 -1.61 -10.04
C ILE A 143 16.65 -0.50 -10.26
N GLY A 144 16.88 0.40 -9.29
CA GLY A 144 17.78 1.54 -9.43
C GLY A 144 17.09 2.82 -9.90
N ARG A 145 17.90 3.86 -10.08
CA ARG A 145 17.45 5.23 -10.41
C ARG A 145 16.87 5.30 -11.82
N THR A 146 15.58 5.61 -11.95
CA THR A 146 14.93 5.77 -13.26
C THR A 146 15.14 7.18 -13.86
N PRO A 147 14.79 7.41 -15.13
CA PRO A 147 14.80 8.75 -15.73
C PRO A 147 13.85 9.77 -15.05
N LEU A 148 12.96 9.31 -14.16
CA LEU A 148 11.97 10.16 -13.49
C LEU A 148 12.44 10.67 -12.12
N VAL A 149 13.67 10.36 -11.71
CA VAL A 149 14.26 10.88 -10.48
C VAL A 149 14.85 12.27 -10.70
N SER A 150 14.43 13.24 -9.88
CA SER A 150 14.95 14.61 -9.94
C SER A 150 16.46 14.68 -9.74
N ALA A 151 17.12 15.58 -10.46
CA ALA A 151 18.54 15.89 -10.24
C ALA A 151 18.81 16.39 -8.81
N ASP A 152 17.81 17.03 -8.18
CA ASP A 152 17.94 17.66 -6.85
C ASP A 152 17.62 16.70 -5.68
N ALA A 153 17.27 15.44 -5.96
CA ALA A 153 16.96 14.47 -4.92
C ALA A 153 18.25 14.00 -4.21
N ASP A 154 18.27 14.03 -2.88
CA ASP A 154 19.40 13.50 -2.11
C ASP A 154 19.61 12.00 -2.36
N TRP A 155 20.77 11.48 -2.00
CA TRP A 155 21.15 10.11 -2.32
C TRP A 155 20.15 9.07 -1.77
N TYR A 156 19.66 9.23 -0.54
CA TYR A 156 18.72 8.30 0.09
C TYR A 156 17.37 8.25 -0.64
N HIS A 157 16.95 9.38 -1.22
CA HIS A 157 15.71 9.47 -1.99
C HIS A 157 15.90 9.23 -3.50
N SER A 158 17.13 8.98 -3.96
CA SER A 158 17.46 8.94 -5.40
C SER A 158 18.25 7.72 -5.88
N HIS A 159 18.83 6.93 -4.97
CA HIS A 159 19.61 5.73 -5.35
C HIS A 159 18.75 4.63 -6.01
N GLY A 160 17.44 4.66 -5.78
CA GLY A 160 16.45 3.79 -6.44
C GLY A 160 16.58 2.29 -6.17
N CYS A 161 17.38 1.89 -5.19
CA CYS A 161 17.46 0.49 -4.76
C CYS A 161 16.37 0.19 -3.72
N LEU A 162 16.12 -1.10 -3.50
CA LEU A 162 15.25 -1.62 -2.44
C LEU A 162 16.04 -2.66 -1.64
N TRP A 163 15.88 -2.68 -0.33
CA TRP A 163 16.54 -3.66 0.54
C TRP A 163 15.70 -4.93 0.64
N VAL A 164 16.33 -6.08 0.91
CA VAL A 164 15.57 -7.32 1.18
C VAL A 164 14.61 -7.12 2.34
N GLU A 165 15.01 -6.42 3.40
CA GLU A 165 14.18 -6.13 4.56
C GLU A 165 12.98 -5.22 4.23
N GLU A 166 13.15 -4.28 3.29
CA GLU A 166 12.06 -3.44 2.80
C GLU A 166 11.10 -4.26 1.94
N ALA A 167 11.63 -5.09 1.02
CA ALA A 167 10.81 -5.94 0.16
C ALA A 167 9.99 -6.96 0.97
N MET A 168 10.60 -7.58 1.98
CA MET A 168 9.92 -8.50 2.89
C MET A 168 8.81 -7.81 3.68
N ARG A 169 9.09 -6.60 4.21
CA ARG A 169 8.09 -5.83 4.95
C ARG A 169 6.92 -5.44 4.06
N GLU A 170 7.19 -5.03 2.83
CA GLU A 170 6.15 -4.67 1.87
C GLU A 170 5.31 -5.88 1.48
N ALA A 171 5.91 -7.06 1.28
CA ALA A 171 5.16 -8.29 1.02
C ALA A 171 4.27 -8.69 2.21
N ILE A 172 4.80 -8.66 3.44
CA ILE A 172 4.02 -8.99 4.65
C ILE A 172 2.88 -8.00 4.84
N ALA A 173 3.16 -6.69 4.73
CA ALA A 173 2.17 -5.65 4.94
C ALA A 173 1.07 -5.67 3.87
N ALA A 174 1.41 -5.96 2.61
CA ALA A 174 0.43 -6.14 1.55
C ALA A 174 -0.51 -7.33 1.86
N GLU A 175 0.02 -8.48 2.29
CA GLU A 175 -0.83 -9.63 2.64
C GLU A 175 -1.71 -9.37 3.87
N VAL A 176 -1.19 -8.67 4.89
CA VAL A 176 -1.99 -8.28 6.06
C VAL A 176 -3.09 -7.31 5.67
N ALA A 177 -2.77 -6.27 4.87
CA ALA A 177 -3.78 -5.32 4.41
C ALA A 177 -4.83 -5.98 3.49
N ASP A 178 -4.41 -6.89 2.61
CA ASP A 178 -5.30 -7.68 1.75
C ASP A 178 -6.28 -8.56 2.55
N ALA A 179 -5.81 -9.20 3.62
CA ALA A 179 -6.64 -10.05 4.45
C ALA A 179 -7.58 -9.27 5.37
N GLU A 180 -7.12 -8.14 5.91
CA GLU A 180 -7.80 -7.48 7.03
C GLU A 180 -8.59 -6.24 6.61
N LEU A 181 -8.32 -5.63 5.45
CA LEU A 181 -8.95 -4.37 5.06
C LEU A 181 -9.89 -4.54 3.84
N PRO A 182 -11.00 -3.78 3.77
CA PRO A 182 -12.12 -4.07 2.85
C PRO A 182 -11.77 -4.00 1.36
N HIS A 183 -10.78 -3.17 1.00
CA HIS A 183 -10.30 -3.03 -0.40
C HIS A 183 -8.87 -3.52 -0.57
N GLY A 184 -8.30 -4.16 0.46
CA GLY A 184 -7.02 -4.84 0.42
C GLY A 184 -5.80 -3.99 0.02
N ALA A 185 -4.87 -4.63 -0.66
CA ALA A 185 -3.60 -4.04 -1.06
C ALA A 185 -3.17 -4.57 -2.42
N THR A 186 -2.34 -3.81 -3.14
CA THR A 186 -1.67 -4.40 -4.30
C THR A 186 -0.69 -5.46 -3.82
N PRO A 187 -0.82 -6.71 -4.29
CA PRO A 187 -0.02 -7.82 -3.79
C PRO A 187 1.42 -7.73 -4.26
N VAL A 188 2.33 -8.22 -3.43
CA VAL A 188 3.67 -8.60 -3.88
C VAL A 188 3.61 -10.04 -4.34
N VAL A 189 3.99 -10.30 -5.58
CA VAL A 189 3.92 -11.65 -6.17
C VAL A 189 5.27 -12.37 -6.13
N ALA A 190 6.38 -11.62 -6.16
CA ALA A 190 7.70 -12.19 -6.04
C ALA A 190 8.71 -11.20 -5.42
N ILE A 191 9.75 -11.75 -4.80
CA ILE A 191 10.96 -11.01 -4.42
C ILE A 191 12.14 -11.69 -5.10
N LEU A 192 12.94 -10.92 -5.83
CA LEU A 192 14.15 -11.37 -6.49
C LEU A 192 15.38 -10.82 -5.75
N ASP A 193 16.41 -11.64 -5.64
CA ASP A 193 17.76 -11.22 -5.27
C ASP A 193 18.56 -11.00 -6.55
N PRO A 194 19.03 -9.78 -6.86
CA PRO A 194 19.86 -9.52 -8.02
C PRO A 194 21.31 -10.03 -7.85
N GLY A 195 21.66 -10.60 -6.69
CA GLY A 195 23.00 -11.12 -6.42
C GLY A 195 24.00 -10.04 -6.05
N MET A 196 23.54 -8.88 -5.59
CA MET A 196 24.38 -7.73 -5.25
C MET A 196 23.97 -7.04 -3.95
N ARG A 197 24.90 -6.25 -3.41
CA ARG A 197 24.70 -5.43 -2.23
C ARG A 197 24.71 -3.96 -2.64
N ILE A 198 24.06 -3.12 -1.83
CA ILE A 198 24.15 -1.67 -2.02
C ILE A 198 25.52 -1.19 -1.56
N HIS A 199 26.12 -0.38 -2.40
CA HIS A 199 27.32 0.39 -2.11
C HIS A 199 26.92 1.87 -2.14
N GLY A 200 26.86 2.50 -0.97
CA GLY A 200 26.63 3.94 -0.84
C GLY A 200 27.93 4.75 -0.93
N PRO A 201 27.85 6.10 -0.87
CA PRO A 201 29.02 6.98 -0.77
C PRO A 201 29.95 6.59 0.40
N PRO A 202 31.18 7.14 0.48
CA PRO A 202 32.26 6.66 1.37
C PRO A 202 31.99 6.65 2.88
N THR A 203 30.77 6.95 3.35
CA THR A 203 30.36 7.00 4.75
C THR A 203 29.94 5.65 5.34
N GLY A 204 30.07 4.55 4.61
CA GLY A 204 30.04 3.20 5.20
C GLY A 204 28.70 2.46 5.18
N ILE A 205 27.70 2.92 4.42
CA ILE A 205 26.55 2.06 4.07
C ILE A 205 26.99 1.15 2.91
N GLY A 206 27.75 0.13 3.27
CA GLY A 206 28.16 -0.95 2.38
C GLY A 206 27.60 -2.25 2.91
N GLY A 207 26.97 -3.04 2.03
CA GLY A 207 26.67 -4.42 2.35
C GLY A 207 25.24 -4.74 2.81
N VAL A 208 24.24 -3.90 2.56
CA VAL A 208 22.84 -4.36 2.66
C VAL A 208 22.46 -5.05 1.34
N ARG A 209 21.83 -6.21 1.41
CA ARG A 209 21.47 -7.00 0.24
C ARG A 209 20.34 -6.31 -0.52
N ARG A 210 20.50 -6.14 -1.84
CA ARG A 210 19.44 -5.58 -2.70
C ARG A 210 18.33 -6.59 -2.92
N ALA A 211 17.15 -6.07 -3.25
CA ALA A 211 16.03 -6.84 -3.73
C ALA A 211 15.36 -6.14 -4.90
N ILE A 212 14.69 -6.92 -5.74
CA ILE A 212 13.71 -6.43 -6.69
C ILE A 212 12.36 -7.03 -6.29
N LEU A 213 11.38 -6.19 -6.02
CA LEU A 213 10.03 -6.59 -5.65
C LEU A 213 9.13 -6.55 -6.88
N ILE A 214 8.43 -7.64 -7.16
CA ILE A 214 7.52 -7.76 -8.30
C ILE A 214 6.08 -7.69 -7.80
N ARG A 215 5.28 -6.85 -8.45
CA ARG A 215 3.84 -6.69 -8.20
C ARG A 215 3.08 -6.50 -9.52
N PRO A 216 1.79 -6.87 -9.60
CA PRO A 216 0.98 -6.50 -10.74
C PRO A 216 0.94 -4.98 -10.93
N ASN A 217 0.65 -4.52 -12.14
CA ASN A 217 0.39 -3.11 -12.39
C ASN A 217 -0.88 -2.66 -11.64
N PHE A 218 -0.96 -1.36 -11.37
CA PHE A 218 -2.11 -0.73 -10.75
C PHE A 218 -2.14 0.75 -11.11
N VAL A 219 -3.34 1.33 -11.16
CA VAL A 219 -3.51 2.75 -11.44
C VAL A 219 -3.63 3.50 -10.13
N ARG A 220 -2.70 4.41 -9.85
CA ARG A 220 -2.74 5.36 -8.73
C ARG A 220 -3.63 6.55 -9.02
N LEU A 221 -4.13 7.19 -7.95
CA LEU A 221 -4.72 8.54 -8.05
C LEU A 221 -3.74 9.56 -8.63
N ALA A 222 -2.45 9.45 -8.27
CA ALA A 222 -1.40 10.33 -8.77
C ALA A 222 -1.22 10.32 -10.30
N HIS A 223 -1.70 9.28 -11.01
CA HIS A 223 -1.68 9.28 -12.48
C HIS A 223 -2.58 10.38 -13.06
N PHE A 224 -3.52 10.93 -12.29
CA PHE A 224 -4.37 12.03 -12.73
C PHE A 224 -3.87 13.41 -12.28
N GLU A 225 -2.66 13.46 -11.73
CA GLU A 225 -2.04 14.70 -11.26
C GLU A 225 -0.75 14.97 -12.01
N ARG A 226 -0.36 16.25 -12.10
CA ARG A 226 0.93 16.65 -12.68
C ARG A 226 2.06 16.65 -11.68
N SER A 227 3.26 16.34 -12.16
CA SER A 227 4.51 16.56 -11.44
C SER A 227 5.12 17.91 -11.83
N ILE A 228 4.50 19.00 -11.37
CA ILE A 228 4.83 20.37 -11.84
C ILE A 228 6.23 20.88 -11.47
N ARG A 229 6.97 20.16 -10.63
CA ARG A 229 8.35 20.52 -10.22
C ARG A 229 9.42 19.66 -10.89
N PHE A 230 9.03 18.67 -11.69
CA PHE A 230 9.97 17.74 -12.31
C PHE A 230 10.42 18.21 -13.69
N GLY A 231 11.74 18.23 -13.91
CA GLY A 231 12.33 18.50 -15.22
C GLY A 231 12.14 19.94 -15.71
N LYS A 232 12.38 20.15 -17.00
CA LYS A 232 12.35 21.47 -17.63
C LYS A 232 10.98 21.74 -18.23
N GLY A 233 10.69 23.02 -18.49
CA GLY A 233 9.49 23.48 -19.18
C GLY A 233 9.80 24.39 -20.36
N GLY A 234 8.75 24.84 -21.04
CA GLY A 234 8.84 25.90 -22.07
C GLY A 234 8.97 25.43 -23.52
N TYR A 235 8.89 24.13 -23.81
CA TYR A 235 8.90 23.60 -25.18
C TYR A 235 8.20 22.24 -25.32
N SER A 236 7.84 21.85 -26.55
CA SER A 236 6.97 20.70 -26.90
C SER A 236 7.55 19.30 -26.65
N ARG A 237 8.78 19.21 -26.13
CA ARG A 237 9.42 17.94 -25.73
C ARG A 237 9.92 17.98 -24.29
N SER A 238 9.61 19.06 -23.58
CA SER A 238 10.02 19.22 -22.19
C SER A 238 9.26 18.26 -21.29
N GLU A 239 9.86 17.87 -20.17
CA GLU A 239 9.27 16.96 -19.21
C GLU A 239 7.93 17.49 -18.68
N GLN A 240 7.84 18.80 -18.45
CA GLN A 240 6.60 19.47 -18.05
C GLN A 240 5.51 19.40 -19.13
N TYR A 241 5.88 19.50 -20.41
CA TYR A 241 4.93 19.38 -21.51
C TYR A 241 4.41 17.95 -21.65
N LEU A 242 5.31 16.96 -21.62
CA LEU A 242 4.93 15.54 -21.68
C LEU A 242 4.05 15.14 -20.49
N ASP A 243 4.35 15.66 -19.30
CA ASP A 243 3.51 15.44 -18.11
C ASP A 243 2.11 16.07 -18.24
N ALA A 244 1.99 17.22 -18.89
CA ALA A 244 0.69 17.83 -19.16
C ALA A 244 -0.15 16.98 -20.13
N LEU A 245 0.45 16.53 -21.24
CA LEU A 245 -0.22 15.65 -22.22
C LEU A 245 -0.67 14.34 -21.56
N ARG A 246 0.24 13.68 -20.84
CA ARG A 246 -0.06 12.46 -20.11
C ARG A 246 -1.20 12.64 -19.10
N THR A 247 -1.25 13.76 -18.38
CA THR A 247 -2.35 14.00 -17.42
C THR A 247 -3.69 14.10 -18.14
N GLU A 248 -3.71 14.80 -19.26
CA GLU A 248 -4.90 14.91 -20.10
C GLU A 248 -5.35 13.55 -20.61
N GLU A 249 -4.42 12.75 -21.15
CA GLU A 249 -4.68 11.38 -21.62
C GLU A 249 -5.24 10.49 -20.51
N ALA A 250 -4.60 10.49 -19.33
CA ALA A 250 -5.02 9.65 -18.21
C ALA A 250 -6.41 10.04 -17.69
N VAL A 251 -6.71 11.34 -17.60
CA VAL A 251 -8.02 11.83 -17.17
C VAL A 251 -9.10 11.50 -18.21
N ASP A 252 -8.80 11.63 -19.50
CA ASP A 252 -9.73 11.21 -20.56
C ASP A 252 -9.94 9.69 -20.57
N ALA A 253 -8.89 8.91 -20.34
CA ALA A 253 -8.99 7.45 -20.21
C ALA A 253 -9.92 7.05 -19.06
N LEU A 254 -9.80 7.70 -17.89
CA LEU A 254 -10.71 7.47 -16.76
C LEU A 254 -12.15 7.90 -17.11
N ARG A 255 -12.34 9.04 -17.75
CA ARG A 255 -13.67 9.49 -18.21
C ARG A 255 -14.31 8.45 -19.13
N ALA A 256 -13.57 8.02 -20.16
CA ALA A 256 -14.02 7.01 -21.11
C ALA A 256 -14.35 5.69 -20.40
N HIS A 257 -13.55 5.31 -19.40
CA HIS A 257 -13.81 4.12 -18.61
C HIS A 257 -15.12 4.18 -17.83
N LEU A 258 -15.36 5.28 -17.12
CA LEU A 258 -16.59 5.49 -16.37
C LEU A 258 -17.83 5.61 -17.27
N ALA A 259 -17.64 6.01 -18.54
CA ALA A 259 -18.69 6.03 -19.55
C ALA A 259 -18.91 4.67 -20.25
N GLY A 260 -18.09 3.65 -19.96
CA GLY A 260 -18.12 2.35 -20.65
C GLY A 260 -17.55 2.38 -22.07
N GLU A 261 -16.84 3.45 -22.44
CA GLU A 261 -16.21 3.65 -23.77
C GLU A 261 -14.81 3.00 -23.85
N ARG A 262 -14.18 2.72 -22.70
CA ARG A 262 -12.85 2.11 -22.60
C ARG A 262 -12.76 1.17 -21.40
N ASP A 263 -12.16 0.00 -21.56
CA ASP A 263 -11.81 -0.83 -20.40
C ASP A 263 -10.39 -0.53 -19.93
N LEU A 264 -10.24 -0.15 -18.67
CA LEU A 264 -8.94 0.04 -18.02
C LEU A 264 -8.58 -1.13 -17.08
N GLY A 265 -9.42 -2.18 -17.03
CA GLY A 265 -9.30 -3.27 -16.07
C GLY A 265 -9.56 -2.81 -14.63
N LEU A 266 -10.25 -1.68 -14.44
CA LEU A 266 -10.52 -1.12 -13.12
C LEU A 266 -11.94 -1.52 -12.66
N PRO A 267 -12.12 -1.97 -11.40
CA PRO A 267 -13.41 -2.37 -10.86
C PRO A 267 -14.19 -1.18 -10.27
N ILE A 268 -14.11 0.00 -10.88
CA ILE A 268 -14.77 1.24 -10.40
C ILE A 268 -15.81 1.74 -11.40
N ARG A 269 -16.90 2.31 -10.90
CA ARG A 269 -18.04 2.77 -11.73
C ARG A 269 -18.31 4.26 -11.59
N SER A 270 -17.71 4.93 -10.61
CA SER A 270 -17.86 6.37 -10.44
C SER A 270 -16.70 6.99 -9.65
N VAL A 271 -16.54 8.31 -9.75
CA VAL A 271 -15.57 9.05 -8.94
C VAL A 271 -15.87 9.00 -7.43
N PRO A 272 -17.13 9.19 -6.97
CA PRO A 272 -17.46 9.01 -5.55
C PRO A 272 -17.12 7.63 -5.00
N GLU A 273 -17.30 6.57 -5.80
CA GLU A 273 -16.93 5.21 -5.39
C GLU A 273 -15.45 5.09 -5.02
N ILE A 274 -14.55 5.70 -5.80
CA ILE A 274 -13.10 5.71 -5.50
C ILE A 274 -12.85 6.23 -4.08
N PHE A 275 -13.48 7.34 -3.73
CA PHE A 275 -13.27 8.01 -2.45
C PHE A 275 -13.98 7.31 -1.29
N ALA A 276 -15.15 6.73 -1.53
CA ALA A 276 -15.84 5.88 -0.56
C ALA A 276 -14.96 4.67 -0.17
N ARG A 277 -14.35 3.98 -1.14
CA ARG A 277 -13.45 2.86 -0.87
C ARG A 277 -12.23 3.26 -0.02
N ILE A 278 -11.64 4.41 -0.32
CA ILE A 278 -10.52 4.96 0.47
C ILE A 278 -10.96 5.30 1.91
N ALA A 279 -12.16 5.85 2.07
CA ALA A 279 -12.72 6.13 3.38
C ALA A 279 -13.01 4.85 4.18
N GLU A 280 -13.56 3.82 3.54
CA GLU A 280 -13.78 2.50 4.15
C GLU A 280 -12.47 1.85 4.61
N GLN A 281 -11.44 1.85 3.76
CA GLN A 281 -10.07 1.45 4.12
C GLN A 281 -9.56 2.19 5.35
N THR A 282 -9.74 3.51 5.38
CA THR A 282 -9.28 4.37 6.46
C THR A 282 -9.99 4.03 7.78
N GLY A 283 -11.32 3.93 7.76
CA GLY A 283 -12.13 3.61 8.93
C GLY A 283 -11.85 2.21 9.48
N SER A 284 -11.73 1.21 8.60
CA SER A 284 -11.32 -0.15 8.97
C SER A 284 -9.92 -0.16 9.59
N GLY A 285 -8.97 0.55 8.98
CA GLY A 285 -7.62 0.72 9.51
C GLY A 285 -7.61 1.37 10.91
N TRP A 286 -8.50 2.34 11.17
CA TRP A 286 -8.65 2.91 12.52
C TRP A 286 -9.10 1.86 13.54
N SER A 287 -10.08 1.03 13.20
CA SER A 287 -10.62 0.01 14.09
C SER A 287 -9.53 -0.98 14.51
N GLN A 288 -8.80 -1.48 13.52
CA GLN A 288 -7.77 -2.49 13.70
C GLN A 288 -6.41 -1.91 14.13
N ARG A 289 -6.29 -0.57 14.18
CA ARG A 289 -5.05 0.16 14.46
C ARG A 289 -3.95 -0.14 13.43
N LEU A 290 -4.33 -0.44 12.20
CA LEU A 290 -3.42 -0.59 11.08
C LEU A 290 -3.23 0.78 10.42
N PHE A 291 -2.05 1.35 10.61
CA PHE A 291 -1.71 2.66 10.09
C PHE A 291 -0.77 2.52 8.89
N HIS A 292 -1.23 2.98 7.71
CA HIS A 292 -0.42 2.99 6.49
C HIS A 292 0.84 3.89 6.59
N GLY A 293 0.80 4.91 7.45
CA GLY A 293 1.87 5.91 7.56
C GLY A 293 1.67 7.13 6.68
N GLY A 294 0.53 7.22 5.99
CA GLY A 294 0.11 8.37 5.19
C GLY A 294 -0.64 7.96 3.93
N LEU A 295 -1.80 8.60 3.73
CA LEU A 295 -2.63 8.43 2.54
C LEU A 295 -2.29 9.55 1.56
N PHE A 296 -1.40 9.24 0.63
CA PHE A 296 -1.02 10.13 -0.47
C PHE A 296 -1.58 9.57 -1.77
N SER A 297 -1.87 10.42 -2.75
CA SER A 297 -2.36 9.97 -4.06
C SER A 297 -1.38 9.05 -4.80
N SER A 298 -0.09 9.10 -4.46
CA SER A 298 0.94 8.19 -4.99
C SER A 298 0.95 6.81 -4.34
N ASN A 299 0.28 6.66 -3.19
CA ASN A 299 0.32 5.47 -2.35
C ASN A 299 -1.04 4.78 -2.26
N ILE A 300 -1.98 5.12 -3.14
CA ILE A 300 -3.33 4.56 -3.20
C ILE A 300 -3.71 4.33 -4.64
N ALA A 301 -4.19 3.14 -4.93
CA ALA A 301 -4.77 2.78 -6.22
C ALA A 301 -6.22 3.28 -6.33
N VAL A 302 -6.66 3.48 -7.57
CA VAL A 302 -7.98 4.01 -7.91
C VAL A 302 -9.12 3.12 -7.44
N ASP A 303 -8.87 1.83 -7.29
CA ASP A 303 -9.82 0.84 -6.77
C ASP A 303 -9.86 0.77 -5.23
N GLY A 304 -9.08 1.62 -4.54
CA GLY A 304 -8.99 1.66 -3.09
C GLY A 304 -7.88 0.78 -2.50
N GLN A 305 -7.12 0.04 -3.30
CA GLN A 305 -6.00 -0.75 -2.79
C GLN A 305 -4.88 0.13 -2.23
N LEU A 306 -4.33 -0.26 -1.09
CA LEU A 306 -3.14 0.37 -0.50
C LEU A 306 -1.86 -0.10 -1.21
N VAL A 307 -0.90 0.81 -1.38
CA VAL A 307 0.42 0.49 -1.97
C VAL A 307 1.55 1.24 -1.27
N ASP A 308 2.78 0.73 -1.41
CA ASP A 308 4.00 1.33 -0.87
C ASP A 308 4.03 1.40 0.67
N PHE A 309 4.08 0.23 1.30
CA PHE A 309 4.01 -0.02 2.75
C PHE A 309 5.27 0.34 3.57
N GLY A 310 6.05 1.35 3.14
CA GLY A 310 7.31 1.71 3.81
C GLY A 310 7.15 2.10 5.28
N ASN A 311 6.02 2.75 5.62
CA ASN A 311 5.69 3.20 6.97
C ASN A 311 4.53 2.43 7.61
N PHE A 312 4.03 1.37 6.99
CA PHE A 312 2.91 0.61 7.51
C PHE A 312 3.25 -0.03 8.86
N ARG A 313 2.32 0.04 9.82
CA ARG A 313 2.49 -0.55 11.16
C ARG A 313 1.16 -0.75 11.87
N ALA A 314 1.12 -1.74 12.76
CA ALA A 314 0.11 -1.81 13.79
C ALA A 314 0.44 -0.85 14.94
N LEU A 315 -0.57 -0.19 15.50
CA LEU A 315 -0.46 0.69 16.65
C LEU A 315 -1.04 0.01 17.91
N PRO A 316 -0.50 0.33 19.11
CA PRO A 316 -0.96 -0.30 20.36
C PRO A 316 -2.35 0.18 20.80
N ASP A 317 -2.75 1.38 20.40
CA ASP A 317 -4.01 2.02 20.78
C ASP A 317 -4.47 3.04 19.72
N TRP A 318 -5.58 3.75 19.98
CA TRP A 318 -6.13 4.78 19.08
C TRP A 318 -5.54 6.18 19.29
N ARG A 319 -4.42 6.34 19.99
CA ARG A 319 -3.83 7.66 20.18
C ARG A 319 -3.19 8.17 18.89
N ARG A 320 -3.08 9.49 18.80
CA ARG A 320 -2.46 10.13 17.65
C ARG A 320 -0.99 9.74 17.57
N HIS A 321 -0.61 9.14 16.44
CA HIS A 321 0.77 8.77 16.13
C HIS A 321 1.23 9.43 14.84
N VAL A 322 2.42 10.04 14.84
CA VAL A 322 2.99 10.71 13.66
C VAL A 322 4.24 9.97 13.22
N CYS A 323 4.27 9.56 11.96
CA CYS A 323 5.44 8.90 11.38
C CYS A 323 6.45 9.93 10.85
N GLY A 324 7.56 10.12 11.55
CA GLY A 324 8.57 11.15 11.23
C GLY A 324 8.12 12.56 11.64
N GLY A 325 9.06 13.48 11.84
CA GLY A 325 8.81 14.77 12.50
C GLY A 325 7.78 15.71 11.82
N ARG A 326 7.33 15.40 10.59
CA ARG A 326 6.32 16.15 9.82
C ARG A 326 5.34 15.26 9.04
N GLY A 327 5.26 13.96 9.36
CA GLY A 327 4.46 13.02 8.57
C GLY A 327 2.95 13.11 8.83
N ALA A 328 2.19 12.29 8.10
CA ALA A 328 0.78 12.09 8.38
C ALA A 328 0.59 11.52 9.80
N ALA A 329 -0.49 11.95 10.44
CA ALA A 329 -0.88 11.43 11.74
C ALA A 329 -2.00 10.39 11.58
N PHE A 330 -1.90 9.29 12.33
CA PHE A 330 -2.99 8.34 12.50
C PHE A 330 -4.21 9.05 13.10
N GLY A 331 -5.39 8.84 12.52
CA GLY A 331 -6.64 9.52 12.84
C GLY A 331 -6.83 10.89 12.17
N ALA A 332 -5.86 11.35 11.38
CA ALA A 332 -5.95 12.61 10.61
C ALA A 332 -5.98 12.38 9.10
N GLU A 333 -6.08 11.13 8.64
CA GLU A 333 -5.93 10.74 7.25
C GLU A 333 -6.94 11.44 6.34
N ILE A 334 -8.24 11.38 6.67
CA ILE A 334 -9.31 12.03 5.87
C ILE A 334 -9.06 13.54 5.74
N GLY A 335 -8.75 14.20 6.86
CA GLY A 335 -8.44 15.63 6.86
C GLY A 335 -7.22 15.99 6.00
N ASN A 336 -6.16 15.17 6.07
CA ASN A 336 -4.97 15.34 5.23
C ASN A 336 -5.27 15.05 3.75
N PHE A 337 -6.22 14.16 3.47
CA PHE A 337 -6.62 13.77 2.12
C PHE A 337 -7.35 14.88 1.36
N ARG A 338 -7.87 15.90 2.06
CA ARG A 338 -8.49 17.08 1.42
C ARG A 338 -7.59 17.76 0.40
N VAL A 339 -6.26 17.77 0.63
CA VAL A 339 -5.29 18.33 -0.32
C VAL A 339 -5.23 17.51 -1.61
N VAL A 340 -5.36 16.19 -1.51
CA VAL A 340 -5.49 15.27 -2.66
C VAL A 340 -6.77 15.56 -3.42
N LEU A 341 -7.91 15.67 -2.72
CA LEU A 341 -9.21 15.97 -3.35
C LEU A 341 -9.18 17.29 -4.14
N HIS A 342 -8.59 18.35 -3.58
CA HIS A 342 -8.47 19.63 -4.28
C HIS A 342 -7.63 19.52 -5.56
N SER A 343 -6.50 18.83 -5.48
CA SER A 343 -5.62 18.65 -6.63
C SER A 343 -6.28 17.80 -7.73
N LEU A 344 -6.90 16.67 -7.38
CA LEU A 344 -7.61 15.83 -8.34
C LEU A 344 -8.78 16.57 -8.98
N ASN A 345 -9.60 17.26 -8.20
CA ASN A 345 -10.74 18.03 -8.73
C ASN A 345 -10.28 19.14 -9.69
N PHE A 346 -9.12 19.76 -9.44
CA PHE A 346 -8.53 20.71 -10.39
C PHE A 346 -8.25 20.05 -11.75
N TYR A 347 -7.58 18.89 -11.78
CA TYR A 347 -7.25 18.22 -13.03
C TYR A 347 -8.48 17.58 -13.71
N PHE A 348 -9.41 17.04 -12.93
CA PHE A 348 -10.68 16.53 -13.43
C PHE A 348 -11.51 17.64 -14.08
N ARG A 349 -11.60 18.83 -13.48
CA ARG A 349 -12.28 19.99 -14.11
C ARG A 349 -11.55 20.46 -15.37
N ARG A 350 -10.22 20.48 -15.33
CA ARG A 350 -9.39 20.96 -16.43
C ARG A 350 -9.47 20.05 -17.67
N TYR A 351 -9.37 18.74 -17.48
CA TYR A 351 -9.24 17.77 -18.57
C TYR A 351 -10.49 16.89 -18.74
N GLY A 352 -11.08 16.43 -17.64
CA GLY A 352 -12.32 15.63 -17.63
C GLY A 352 -13.61 16.45 -17.77
N ARG A 353 -13.49 17.79 -17.80
CA ARG A 353 -14.61 18.74 -17.87
C ARG A 353 -15.60 18.53 -16.70
N SER A 354 -16.89 18.76 -16.92
CA SER A 354 -17.93 18.58 -15.90
C SER A 354 -18.21 17.11 -15.55
N ALA A 355 -17.76 16.14 -16.36
CA ALA A 355 -18.11 14.73 -16.18
C ALA A 355 -17.44 14.08 -14.95
N LEU A 356 -16.24 14.55 -14.58
CA LEU A 356 -15.49 14.04 -13.43
C LEU A 356 -15.41 15.04 -12.26
N ALA A 357 -15.94 16.24 -12.45
CA ALA A 357 -15.87 17.29 -11.45
C ALA A 357 -16.78 16.98 -10.25
N PHE A 358 -16.32 17.33 -9.05
CA PHE A 358 -17.09 17.18 -7.83
C PHE A 358 -16.94 18.41 -6.91
N ASP A 359 -17.75 18.47 -5.85
CA ASP A 359 -17.55 19.43 -4.76
C ASP A 359 -16.58 18.83 -3.74
N THR A 360 -15.43 19.48 -3.56
CA THR A 360 -14.38 18.96 -2.68
C THR A 360 -14.78 18.93 -1.20
N ASN A 361 -15.60 19.88 -0.74
CA ASN A 361 -16.02 19.92 0.66
C ASN A 361 -17.05 18.83 0.92
N ALA A 362 -18.08 18.73 0.07
CA ALA A 362 -19.08 17.67 0.18
C ALA A 362 -18.43 16.27 0.13
N MET A 363 -17.48 16.06 -0.79
CA MET A 363 -16.74 14.80 -0.87
C MET A 363 -15.92 14.52 0.40
N CYS A 364 -15.29 15.55 0.99
CA CYS A 364 -14.54 15.38 2.23
C CYS A 364 -15.44 15.02 3.41
N ASP A 365 -16.63 15.63 3.48
CA ASP A 365 -17.63 15.35 4.52
C ASP A 365 -18.18 13.92 4.36
N GLU A 366 -18.55 13.53 3.13
CA GLU A 366 -18.99 12.17 2.80
C GLU A 366 -17.93 11.12 3.13
N MET A 367 -16.67 11.36 2.77
CA MET A 367 -15.56 10.47 3.16
C MET A 367 -15.42 10.36 4.68
N GLY A 368 -15.65 11.46 5.43
CA GLY A 368 -15.64 11.45 6.88
C GLY A 368 -16.72 10.53 7.46
N GLU A 369 -17.95 10.66 6.96
CA GLU A 369 -19.09 9.83 7.36
C GLU A 369 -18.87 8.35 7.04
N VAL A 370 -18.36 8.06 5.83
CA VAL A 370 -18.04 6.69 5.40
C VAL A 370 -16.94 6.07 6.29
N ALA A 371 -15.88 6.82 6.59
CA ALA A 371 -14.80 6.34 7.46
C ALA A 371 -15.28 6.08 8.89
N VAL A 372 -16.14 6.96 9.45
CA VAL A 372 -16.74 6.75 10.78
C VAL A 372 -17.61 5.50 10.79
N ARG A 373 -18.46 5.31 9.77
CA ARG A 373 -19.33 4.14 9.66
C ARG A 373 -18.53 2.85 9.56
N ALA A 374 -17.48 2.82 8.75
CA ALA A 374 -16.58 1.68 8.64
C ALA A 374 -15.88 1.41 9.98
N PHE A 375 -15.34 2.43 10.64
CA PHE A 375 -14.71 2.30 11.96
C PHE A 375 -15.65 1.67 13.01
N VAL A 376 -16.89 2.17 13.10
CA VAL A 376 -17.88 1.66 14.05
C VAL A 376 -18.26 0.21 13.72
N THR A 377 -18.57 -0.06 12.46
CA THR A 377 -18.99 -1.38 11.98
C THR A 377 -17.92 -2.44 12.25
N GLU A 378 -16.67 -2.16 11.85
CA GLU A 378 -15.54 -3.07 12.05
C GLU A 378 -15.20 -3.27 13.53
N THR A 379 -15.32 -2.21 14.34
CA THR A 379 -15.09 -2.33 15.79
C THR A 379 -16.15 -3.22 16.44
N LEU A 380 -17.42 -3.06 16.07
CA LEU A 380 -18.50 -3.91 16.57
C LEU A 380 -18.38 -5.34 16.04
N ALA A 381 -17.97 -5.53 14.78
CA ALA A 381 -17.72 -6.85 14.21
C ALA A 381 -16.59 -7.58 14.95
N GLY A 382 -15.45 -6.92 15.19
CA GLY A 382 -14.33 -7.47 15.94
C GLY A 382 -14.66 -7.79 17.40
N LEU A 383 -15.68 -7.15 17.97
CA LEU A 383 -16.21 -7.47 19.30
C LEU A 383 -17.33 -8.54 19.28
N GLY A 384 -17.70 -9.05 18.10
CA GLY A 384 -18.81 -9.99 17.95
C GLY A 384 -20.19 -9.38 18.21
N LEU A 385 -20.31 -8.05 18.14
CA LEU A 385 -21.51 -7.30 18.54
C LEU A 385 -22.40 -6.90 17.38
N LEU A 386 -21.89 -6.98 16.14
CA LEU A 386 -22.63 -6.53 14.96
C LEU A 386 -23.98 -7.26 14.78
N ARG A 387 -24.08 -8.52 15.23
CA ARG A 387 -25.34 -9.29 15.17
C ARG A 387 -26.47 -8.75 16.06
N TYR A 388 -26.16 -7.84 16.98
CA TYR A 388 -27.13 -7.19 17.87
C TYR A 388 -27.44 -5.74 17.46
N ALA A 389 -26.91 -5.30 16.32
CA ALA A 389 -27.04 -3.94 15.83
C ALA A 389 -28.46 -3.61 15.34
N GLY A 390 -29.33 -3.20 16.26
CA GLY A 390 -30.53 -2.42 15.94
C GLY A 390 -30.18 -0.96 15.67
N ALA A 391 -31.07 -0.21 15.01
CA ALA A 391 -30.83 1.21 14.67
C ALA A 391 -30.44 2.08 15.87
N SER A 392 -31.19 1.96 16.98
CA SER A 392 -30.90 2.69 18.23
C SER A 392 -29.56 2.29 18.85
N PHE A 393 -29.18 1.02 18.76
CA PHE A 393 -27.89 0.55 19.28
C PHE A 393 -26.74 1.13 18.45
N MET A 394 -26.87 1.16 17.12
CA MET A 394 -25.84 1.69 16.23
C MET A 394 -25.59 3.17 16.48
N GLU A 395 -26.63 3.97 16.67
CA GLU A 395 -26.50 5.40 16.97
C GLU A 395 -25.76 5.65 18.29
N ASP A 396 -26.13 4.91 19.35
CA ASP A 396 -25.46 5.03 20.64
C ASP A 396 -24.01 4.51 20.58
N ALA A 397 -23.78 3.38 19.90
CA ALA A 397 -22.45 2.80 19.72
C ALA A 397 -21.53 3.74 18.94
N GLU A 398 -22.02 4.33 17.85
CA GLU A 398 -21.30 5.33 17.07
C GLU A 398 -20.88 6.50 17.96
N ARG A 399 -21.83 7.14 18.65
CA ARG A 399 -21.55 8.27 19.54
C ARG A 399 -20.45 7.94 20.57
N LEU A 400 -20.51 6.75 21.16
CA LEU A 400 -19.57 6.32 22.19
C LEU A 400 -18.19 5.95 21.63
N LEU A 401 -18.13 5.17 20.55
CA LEU A 401 -16.88 4.74 19.92
C LEU A 401 -16.13 5.92 19.30
N VAL A 402 -16.84 6.76 18.55
CA VAL A 402 -16.28 7.97 17.94
C VAL A 402 -15.79 8.93 19.02
N GLY A 403 -16.58 9.12 20.09
CA GLY A 403 -16.19 9.93 21.23
C GLY A 403 -14.92 9.41 21.93
N ALA A 404 -14.82 8.09 22.14
CA ALA A 404 -13.63 7.46 22.72
C ALA A 404 -12.41 7.62 21.80
N PHE A 405 -12.56 7.36 20.50
CA PHE A 405 -11.52 7.50 19.50
C PHE A 405 -10.93 8.92 19.50
N PHE A 406 -11.78 9.94 19.35
CA PHE A 406 -11.30 11.33 19.31
C PHE A 406 -10.77 11.83 20.65
N ALA A 407 -11.30 11.35 21.77
CA ALA A 407 -10.71 11.62 23.08
C ALA A 407 -9.27 11.09 23.16
N MET A 408 -8.98 9.92 22.60
CA MET A 408 -7.61 9.38 22.54
C MET A 408 -6.72 10.10 21.52
N GLN A 409 -7.27 10.53 20.39
CA GLN A 409 -6.55 11.32 19.38
C GLN A 409 -6.07 12.67 19.91
N SER A 410 -6.74 13.23 20.92
CA SER A 410 -6.25 14.43 21.61
C SER A 410 -4.93 14.22 22.38
N GLN A 411 -4.55 12.95 22.65
CA GLN A 411 -3.30 12.59 23.29
C GLN A 411 -2.22 12.29 22.24
N SER A 412 -1.08 12.99 22.32
CA SER A 412 0.09 12.68 21.49
C SER A 412 1.01 11.69 22.20
N VAL A 413 1.34 10.57 21.54
CA VAL A 413 2.36 9.63 22.03
C VAL A 413 3.67 9.89 21.31
N ARG A 414 4.67 10.40 22.03
CA ARG A 414 6.05 10.54 21.51
C ARG A 414 6.89 9.26 21.67
N ASN A 415 6.52 8.33 22.55
CA ASN A 415 7.26 7.09 22.83
C ASN A 415 6.33 5.90 23.12
N LEU A 416 6.50 4.79 22.39
CA LEU A 416 5.62 3.60 22.36
C LEU A 416 5.67 2.67 23.60
N ARG A 417 6.39 3.01 24.67
CA ARG A 417 6.78 1.99 25.67
C ARG A 417 5.76 1.66 26.77
N GLN A 418 4.66 2.39 26.96
CA GLN A 418 3.77 2.17 28.13
C GLN A 418 2.30 2.58 27.90
N ALA A 419 1.59 1.95 26.95
CA ALA A 419 0.15 2.14 26.81
C ALA A 419 -0.62 0.87 27.22
N PRO A 420 -1.58 0.95 28.18
CA PRO A 420 -2.52 -0.14 28.40
C PRO A 420 -3.42 -0.30 27.17
N THR A 421 -3.71 -1.54 26.77
CA THR A 421 -4.58 -1.84 25.64
C THR A 421 -6.03 -1.50 25.98
N LEU A 422 -6.72 -0.81 25.05
CA LEU A 422 -8.10 -0.32 25.21
C LEU A 422 -9.08 -1.40 25.69
N TRP A 423 -8.85 -2.64 25.27
CA TRP A 423 -9.70 -3.79 25.56
C TRP A 423 -9.77 -4.08 27.05
N ARG A 424 -8.64 -3.98 27.78
CA ARG A 424 -8.66 -4.09 29.24
C ARG A 424 -9.53 -3.01 29.88
N SER A 425 -9.56 -1.81 29.30
CA SER A 425 -10.39 -0.69 29.78
C SER A 425 -11.89 -0.91 29.53
N VAL A 426 -12.29 -1.41 28.36
CA VAL A 426 -13.70 -1.77 28.05
C VAL A 426 -14.24 -2.80 29.03
N TRP A 427 -13.48 -3.88 29.25
CA TRP A 427 -13.90 -4.95 30.17
C TRP A 427 -13.86 -4.52 31.64
N SER A 428 -12.87 -3.72 32.04
CA SER A 428 -12.86 -3.15 33.39
C SER A 428 -14.05 -2.21 33.65
N GLY A 429 -14.55 -1.51 32.62
CA GLY A 429 -15.78 -0.73 32.69
C GLY A 429 -17.03 -1.61 32.79
N TRP A 430 -17.06 -2.74 32.08
CA TRP A 430 -18.12 -3.76 32.21
C TRP A 430 -18.17 -4.34 33.62
N ASP A 431 -17.04 -4.75 34.17
CA ASP A 431 -16.93 -5.33 35.52
C ASP A 431 -17.24 -4.30 36.61
N ALA A 432 -16.83 -3.03 36.43
CA ALA A 432 -17.21 -1.94 37.34
C ALA A 432 -18.74 -1.71 37.31
N ALA A 433 -19.36 -1.70 36.12
CA ALA A 433 -20.81 -1.62 35.98
C ALA A 433 -21.55 -2.85 36.54
N ALA A 434 -20.86 -3.97 36.75
CA ALA A 434 -21.39 -5.17 37.39
C ALA A 434 -21.41 -5.12 38.92
N SER A 435 -20.65 -4.22 39.53
CA SER A 435 -20.37 -4.22 40.97
C SER A 435 -20.88 -2.99 41.74
N ASP A 436 -21.51 -2.02 41.07
CA ASP A 436 -21.81 -0.67 41.61
C ASP A 436 -20.57 0.03 42.25
N ALA A 437 -19.37 -0.52 42.07
CA ALA A 437 -18.14 0.02 42.62
C ALA A 437 -17.56 1.09 41.68
N ALA A 438 -17.14 2.21 42.27
CA ALA A 438 -16.48 3.28 41.54
C ALA A 438 -15.18 2.76 40.87
N PRO A 439 -14.93 3.05 39.58
CA PRO A 439 -13.77 2.55 38.86
C PRO A 439 -12.50 3.32 39.27
N ASP A 440 -11.89 2.96 40.41
CA ASP A 440 -10.75 3.68 40.98
C ASP A 440 -9.42 3.55 40.19
N ARG A 441 -9.38 2.76 39.11
CA ARG A 441 -8.17 2.61 38.26
C ARG A 441 -8.34 2.96 36.78
N VAL A 442 -9.57 3.17 36.30
CA VAL A 442 -9.86 3.43 34.87
C VAL A 442 -10.14 4.92 34.61
N SER A 443 -10.47 5.67 35.66
CA SER A 443 -10.94 7.06 35.62
C SER A 443 -9.92 8.10 35.10
N SER A 444 -8.64 7.74 34.93
CA SER A 444 -7.59 8.67 34.50
C SER A 444 -7.24 8.60 33.01
N LEU A 445 -7.79 7.64 32.25
CA LEU A 445 -7.54 7.52 30.80
C LEU A 445 -8.58 8.32 29.99
N PRO A 446 -8.19 9.14 28.99
CA PRO A 446 -9.16 9.76 28.09
C PRO A 446 -9.96 8.74 27.31
N GLY A 447 -11.25 9.02 27.15
CA GLY A 447 -12.21 8.07 26.58
C GLY A 447 -12.77 7.06 27.58
N SER A 448 -12.26 7.00 28.82
CA SER A 448 -12.72 6.03 29.84
C SER A 448 -14.22 6.12 30.15
N ALA A 449 -14.79 7.33 30.17
CA ALA A 449 -16.23 7.53 30.39
C ALA A 449 -17.07 6.99 29.23
N GLN A 450 -16.63 7.21 27.99
CA GLN A 450 -17.27 6.68 26.79
C GLN A 450 -17.17 5.16 26.74
N ILE A 451 -15.99 4.63 27.05
CA ILE A 451 -15.72 3.18 27.13
C ILE A 451 -16.60 2.51 28.21
N ALA A 452 -16.71 3.10 29.40
CA ALA A 452 -17.58 2.59 30.45
C ALA A 452 -19.07 2.66 30.06
N SER A 453 -19.47 3.72 29.34
CA SER A 453 -20.83 3.84 28.81
C SER A 453 -21.12 2.80 27.73
N LEU A 454 -20.13 2.45 26.91
CA LEU A 454 -20.24 1.36 25.95
C LEU A 454 -20.43 0.04 26.68
N GLY A 455 -19.63 -0.26 27.70
CA GLY A 455 -19.82 -1.44 28.54
C GLY A 455 -21.23 -1.56 29.14
N ARG A 456 -21.82 -0.44 29.60
CA ARG A 456 -23.22 -0.41 30.06
C ARG A 456 -24.23 -0.67 28.94
N LEU A 457 -24.06 -0.02 27.79
CA LEU A 457 -24.93 -0.22 26.63
C LEU A 457 -24.94 -1.69 26.19
N LEU A 458 -23.77 -2.33 26.15
CA LEU A 458 -23.64 -3.75 25.80
C LEU A 458 -24.39 -4.64 26.77
N ARG A 459 -24.24 -4.40 28.07
CA ARG A 459 -24.92 -5.18 29.10
C ARG A 459 -26.44 -5.08 29.01
N GLN A 460 -26.95 -3.89 28.68
CA GLN A 460 -28.39 -3.64 28.51
C GLN A 460 -28.95 -4.28 27.23
N SER A 461 -28.13 -4.38 26.19
CA SER A 461 -28.55 -4.84 24.86
C SER A 461 -28.39 -6.36 24.66
N LEU A 462 -27.54 -7.01 25.45
CA LEU A 462 -27.25 -8.44 25.33
C LEU A 462 -28.14 -9.29 26.25
N PRO A 463 -28.69 -10.43 25.76
CA PRO A 463 -29.30 -11.44 26.61
C PRO A 463 -28.33 -11.91 27.71
N ALA A 464 -28.81 -12.09 28.94
CA ALA A 464 -27.96 -12.50 30.07
C ALA A 464 -27.17 -13.79 29.83
N ALA A 465 -27.72 -14.73 29.04
CA ALA A 465 -27.07 -15.97 28.66
C ALA A 465 -25.82 -15.78 27.78
N GLU A 466 -25.72 -14.66 27.06
CA GLU A 466 -24.62 -14.37 26.14
C GLU A 466 -23.53 -13.48 26.75
N HIS A 467 -23.76 -12.94 27.96
CA HIS A 467 -22.77 -12.15 28.70
C HIS A 467 -21.49 -12.96 28.96
N ALA A 468 -21.61 -14.28 29.22
CA ALA A 468 -20.47 -15.17 29.43
C ALA A 468 -19.72 -15.48 28.12
N HIS A 469 -20.44 -15.70 27.02
CA HIS A 469 -19.85 -16.04 25.72
C HIS A 469 -19.07 -14.87 25.10
N VAL A 470 -19.62 -13.66 25.19
CA VAL A 470 -18.95 -12.42 24.77
C VAL A 470 -17.69 -12.16 25.61
N ARG A 471 -17.69 -12.54 26.89
CA ARG A 471 -16.51 -12.43 27.77
C ARG A 471 -15.40 -13.42 27.39
N GLU A 472 -15.75 -14.63 26.96
CA GLU A 472 -14.81 -15.69 26.58
C GLU A 472 -14.19 -15.49 25.18
N GLN A 473 -14.95 -14.97 24.20
CA GLN A 473 -14.44 -14.76 22.83
C GLN A 473 -13.58 -13.50 22.64
N SER A 474 -13.59 -12.57 23.59
CA SER A 474 -12.96 -11.25 23.46
C SER A 474 -11.72 -11.03 24.35
N LEU A 475 -11.26 -12.08 25.03
CA LEU A 475 -9.98 -12.12 25.72
C LEU A 475 -8.93 -12.75 24.77
N PRO A 476 -7.83 -12.05 24.42
CA PRO A 476 -6.66 -12.71 23.85
C PRO A 476 -5.94 -13.57 24.89
#